data_AF-A0A9D2RSY9-F1
#
_entry.id   AF-A0A9D2RSY9-F1
#
_cell.length_a   1.000
_cell.length_b   1.000
_cell.length_c   1.000
_cell.angle_alpha   90.00
_cell.angle_beta   90.00
_cell.angle_gamma   90.00
#
_symmetry.space_group_name_H-M   'P 1'
#
loop_
_entity.id
_entity.type
_entity.pdbx_description
1 polymer ?
#
loop_
_entity_poly.entity_id
_entity_poly.type
_entity_poly.pdbx_seq_one_letter_code
_entity_poly.pdbx_strand_id
1 'polypeptide(L)'
;MRIYNKRSFAAGLLSLALALACGAVLLATGFAVKWLIALVVLLAAGGFDLWWSLSRESRLPRGDERDEAVSRKSAWLAYRIVANGCWAVSLGALMVYGLSRAPEALAVTITLDGVAIAAFAALLGAEVYYEKRM
;
A
#
# COMPACT_ATOMS: atom_id res chain seq x y z
N MET A 1 -21.96 -6.42 16.53
CA MET A 1 -20.60 -6.95 16.27
C MET A 1 -19.58 -6.10 17.03
N ARG A 2 -18.60 -6.72 17.70
CA ARG A 2 -17.53 -5.98 18.40
C ARG A 2 -16.37 -5.73 17.42
N ILE A 3 -15.98 -4.48 17.26
CA ILE A 3 -14.78 -4.09 16.50
C ILE A 3 -13.58 -4.21 17.44
N TYR A 4 -12.65 -5.10 17.12
CA TYR A 4 -11.49 -5.37 17.99
C TYR A 4 -10.27 -4.51 17.63
N ASN A 5 -10.09 -4.18 16.34
CA ASN A 5 -9.01 -3.31 15.87
C ASN A 5 -9.56 -2.11 15.06
N LYS A 6 -9.62 -0.94 15.69
CA LYS A 6 -10.17 0.28 15.07
C LYS A 6 -9.33 0.79 13.88
N ARG A 7 -8.02 0.49 13.84
CA ARG A 7 -7.13 0.96 12.76
C ARG A 7 -7.36 0.18 11.47
N SER A 8 -7.39 -1.16 11.54
CA SER A 8 -7.69 -1.97 10.36
C SER A 8 -9.13 -1.77 9.89
N PHE A 9 -10.08 -1.51 10.79
CA PHE A 9 -11.43 -1.12 10.41
C PHE A 9 -11.47 0.17 9.55
N ALA A 10 -10.74 1.21 9.97
CA ALA A 10 -10.67 2.47 9.24
C ALA A 10 -9.98 2.30 7.88
N ALA A 11 -8.90 1.52 7.81
CA ALA A 11 -8.23 1.18 6.56
C ALA A 11 -9.17 0.44 5.59
N GLY A 12 -9.90 -0.57 6.09
CA GLY A 12 -10.89 -1.31 5.32
C GLY A 12 -12.00 -0.41 4.79
N LEU A 13 -12.54 0.50 5.60
CA LEU A 13 -13.57 1.44 5.17
C LEU A 13 -13.05 2.42 4.10
N LEU A 14 -11.82 2.93 4.25
CA LEU A 14 -11.20 3.80 3.26
C LEU A 14 -11.00 3.08 1.92
N SER A 15 -10.50 1.85 1.94
CA SER A 15 -10.33 1.05 0.71
C SER A 15 -11.67 0.74 0.02
N LEU A 16 -12.75 0.49 0.78
CA LEU A 16 -14.09 0.34 0.20
C LEU A 16 -14.61 1.64 -0.42
N ALA A 17 -14.37 2.79 0.21
CA ALA A 17 -14.75 4.08 -0.36
C ALA A 17 -14.00 4.35 -1.68
N LEU A 18 -12.71 4.04 -1.73
CA LEU A 18 -11.91 4.09 -2.95
C LEU A 18 -12.40 3.11 -4.02
N ALA A 19 -12.79 1.88 -3.63
CA ALA A 19 -13.37 0.91 -4.55
C ALA A 19 -14.67 1.42 -5.18
N LEU A 20 -15.55 2.04 -4.39
CA LEU A 20 -16.78 2.66 -4.88
C LEU A 20 -16.48 3.80 -5.86
N ALA A 21 -15.47 4.62 -5.59
CA ALA A 21 -15.05 5.66 -6.52
C ALA A 21 -14.54 5.06 -7.84
N CYS A 22 -13.71 4.00 -7.80
CA CYS A 22 -13.27 3.30 -9.00
C CYS A 22 -14.43 2.70 -9.80
N GLY A 23 -15.42 2.13 -9.11
CA GLY A 23 -16.63 1.58 -9.75
C GLY A 23 -17.48 2.67 -10.40
N ALA A 24 -17.67 3.80 -9.73
CA ALA A 24 -18.40 4.94 -10.27
C ALA A 24 -17.72 5.51 -11.53
N VAL A 25 -16.39 5.62 -11.52
CA VAL A 25 -15.64 6.06 -12.71
C VAL A 25 -15.77 5.07 -13.86
N LEU A 26 -15.68 3.76 -13.58
CA LEU A 26 -15.86 2.72 -14.60
C LEU A 26 -17.27 2.75 -15.23
N LEU A 27 -18.31 3.06 -14.44
CA LEU A 27 -19.67 3.25 -14.95
C LEU A 27 -19.81 4.54 -15.78
N ALA A 28 -19.14 5.62 -15.40
CA ALA A 28 -19.26 6.92 -16.06
C ALA A 28 -18.42 7.03 -17.36
N THR A 29 -17.22 6.45 -17.40
CA THR A 29 -16.30 6.56 -18.54
C THR A 29 -16.32 5.36 -19.48
N GLY A 30 -17.11 4.33 -19.17
CA GLY A 30 -17.13 3.06 -19.89
C GLY A 30 -16.02 2.10 -19.44
N PHE A 31 -16.01 0.91 -20.06
CA PHE A 31 -15.14 -0.19 -19.65
C PHE A 31 -13.66 0.10 -19.91
N ALA A 32 -12.90 0.35 -18.85
CA ALA A 32 -11.46 0.45 -18.89
C ALA A 32 -10.83 -0.49 -17.85
N VAL A 33 -9.99 -1.40 -18.32
CA VAL A 33 -9.40 -2.52 -17.55
C VAL A 33 -8.68 -2.04 -16.29
N LYS A 34 -8.01 -0.87 -16.35
CA LYS A 34 -7.30 -0.27 -15.21
C LYS A 34 -8.22 -0.02 -13.99
N TRP A 35 -9.44 0.45 -14.22
CA TRP A 35 -10.39 0.73 -13.14
C TRP A 35 -11.00 -0.56 -12.58
N LEU A 36 -11.14 -1.58 -13.43
CA LEU A 36 -11.60 -2.90 -13.00
C LEU A 36 -10.55 -3.60 -12.11
N ILE A 37 -9.28 -3.58 -12.51
CA ILE A 37 -8.19 -4.13 -11.69
C ILE A 37 -8.11 -3.40 -10.36
N ALA A 38 -8.14 -2.06 -10.36
CA ALA A 38 -8.12 -1.27 -9.14
C ALA A 38 -9.30 -1.60 -8.21
N LEU A 39 -10.51 -1.73 -8.76
CA LEU A 39 -11.71 -2.08 -8.01
C LEU A 39 -11.59 -3.46 -7.34
N VAL A 40 -11.11 -4.48 -8.08
CA VAL A 40 -10.93 -5.83 -7.52
C VAL A 40 -9.90 -5.83 -6.40
N VAL A 41 -8.76 -5.16 -6.58
CA VAL A 41 -7.70 -5.09 -5.57
C VAL A 41 -8.19 -4.36 -4.32
N LEU A 42 -8.88 -3.23 -4.47
CA LEU A 42 -9.41 -2.45 -3.34
C LEU A 42 -10.50 -3.20 -2.57
N LEU A 43 -11.37 -3.95 -3.26
CA LEU A 43 -12.37 -4.80 -2.61
C LEU A 43 -11.72 -5.95 -1.83
N ALA A 44 -10.70 -6.59 -2.40
CA ALA A 44 -9.97 -7.66 -1.72
C ALA A 44 -9.25 -7.13 -0.47
N ALA A 45 -8.54 -6.01 -0.60
CA ALA A 45 -7.85 -5.35 0.52
C ALA A 45 -8.84 -4.93 1.61
N GLY A 46 -9.93 -4.24 1.24
CA GLY A 46 -10.93 -3.79 2.20
C GLY A 46 -11.70 -4.90 2.87
N GLY A 47 -12.05 -5.95 2.12
CA GLY A 47 -12.66 -7.15 2.67
C GLY A 47 -11.77 -7.85 3.68
N PHE A 48 -10.47 -7.97 3.37
CA PHE A 48 -9.49 -8.56 4.28
C PHE A 48 -9.32 -7.73 5.56
N ASP A 49 -9.17 -6.41 5.44
CA ASP A 49 -9.01 -5.51 6.60
C ASP A 49 -10.24 -5.49 7.52
N LEU A 50 -11.45 -5.56 6.94
CA LEU A 50 -12.70 -5.67 7.69
C LEU A 50 -12.83 -7.02 8.38
N TRP A 51 -12.53 -8.12 7.68
CA TRP A 51 -12.55 -9.45 8.25
C TRP A 51 -11.57 -9.59 9.41
N TRP A 52 -10.34 -9.10 9.23
CA TRP A 52 -9.30 -9.07 10.26
C TRP A 52 -9.67 -8.18 11.45
N SER A 53 -10.31 -7.03 11.20
CA SER A 53 -10.79 -6.14 12.26
C SER A 53 -11.87 -6.78 13.16
N LEU A 54 -12.61 -7.75 12.64
CA LEU A 54 -13.70 -8.44 13.34
C LEU A 54 -13.23 -9.74 14.00
N SER A 55 -12.02 -10.24 13.67
CA SER A 55 -11.46 -11.46 14.24
C SER A 55 -10.99 -11.25 15.68
N ARG A 56 -11.16 -12.27 16.53
CA ARG A 56 -10.71 -12.26 17.93
C ARG A 56 -9.18 -12.34 18.06
N GLU A 57 -8.51 -12.90 17.04
CA GLU A 57 -7.05 -13.02 16.92
C GLU A 57 -6.35 -11.67 16.71
N SER A 58 -7.10 -10.61 16.38
CA SER A 58 -6.56 -9.24 16.31
C SER A 58 -6.03 -8.71 17.66
N ARG A 59 -6.35 -9.37 18.79
CA ARG A 59 -5.65 -9.17 20.05
C ARG A 59 -4.28 -9.84 19.97
N LEU A 60 -3.31 -9.13 19.41
CA LEU A 60 -1.91 -9.50 19.55
C LEU A 60 -1.60 -9.60 21.05
N PRO A 61 -1.19 -10.78 21.58
CA PRO A 61 -0.55 -10.84 22.89
C PRO A 61 0.68 -9.94 22.86
N ARG A 62 1.12 -9.43 24.03
CA ARG A 62 2.41 -8.72 24.11
C ARG A 62 3.47 -9.64 23.50
N GLY A 63 4.02 -9.24 22.35
CA GLY A 63 5.02 -10.01 21.64
C GLY A 63 6.23 -10.22 22.54
N ASP A 64 6.78 -11.42 22.51
CA ASP A 64 8.08 -11.66 23.12
C ASP A 64 9.14 -10.78 22.45
N GLU A 65 10.27 -10.53 23.10
CA GLU A 65 11.34 -9.67 22.54
C GLU A 65 11.79 -10.17 21.15
N ARG A 66 11.74 -11.49 20.95
CA ARG A 66 12.00 -12.14 19.67
C ARG A 66 11.00 -11.73 18.59
N ASP A 67 9.71 -11.63 18.90
CA ASP A 67 8.67 -11.27 17.94
C ASP A 67 8.81 -9.82 17.50
N GLU A 68 9.19 -8.92 18.42
CA GLU A 68 9.49 -7.53 18.07
C GLU A 68 10.72 -7.41 17.16
N ALA A 69 11.77 -8.19 17.42
CA ALA A 69 12.96 -8.21 16.57
C ALA A 69 12.63 -8.74 15.16
N VAL A 70 11.82 -9.81 15.07
CA VAL A 70 11.33 -10.35 13.80
C VAL A 70 10.47 -9.33 13.07
N SER A 71 9.55 -8.65 13.76
CA SER A 71 8.70 -7.61 13.18
C SER A 71 9.50 -6.44 12.60
N ARG A 72 10.52 -5.95 13.32
CA ARG A 72 11.42 -4.89 12.82
C ARG A 72 12.19 -5.34 11.59
N LYS A 73 12.77 -6.54 11.62
CA LYS A 73 13.57 -7.07 10.51
C LYS A 73 12.71 -7.36 9.28
N SER A 74 11.50 -7.88 9.46
CA SER A 74 10.57 -8.16 8.36
C SER A 74 9.99 -6.88 7.75
N ALA A 75 9.64 -5.88 8.57
CA ALA A 75 9.20 -4.57 8.09
C ALA A 75 10.28 -3.88 7.24
N TRP A 76 11.54 -3.91 7.71
CA TRP A 76 12.66 -3.37 6.95
C TRP A 76 12.92 -4.12 5.65
N LEU A 77 12.83 -5.46 5.67
CA LEU A 77 12.96 -6.28 4.47
C LEU A 77 11.85 -5.97 3.46
N ALA A 78 10.60 -5.87 3.92
CA ALA A 78 9.46 -5.53 3.08
C ALA A 78 9.64 -4.14 2.43
N TYR A 79 10.06 -3.14 3.20
CA TYR A 79 10.40 -1.82 2.68
C TYR A 79 11.47 -1.90 1.60
N ARG A 80 12.57 -2.63 1.84
CA ARG A 80 13.65 -2.80 0.85
C ARG A 80 13.18 -3.48 -0.43
N ILE A 81 12.35 -4.51 -0.32
CA ILE A 81 11.79 -5.20 -1.50
C ILE A 81 10.94 -4.23 -2.32
N VAL A 82 10.06 -3.47 -1.67
CA VAL A 82 9.19 -2.50 -2.35
C VAL A 82 10.02 -1.37 -2.96
N ALA A 83 10.91 -0.73 -2.20
CA ALA A 83 11.72 0.38 -2.68
C ALA A 83 12.64 -0.03 -3.83
N ASN A 84 13.36 -1.14 -3.70
CA ASN A 84 14.23 -1.64 -4.76
C ASN A 84 13.43 -2.12 -5.98
N GLY A 85 12.27 -2.73 -5.76
CA GLY A 85 11.36 -3.13 -6.82
C GLY A 85 10.85 -1.94 -7.62
N CYS A 86 10.34 -0.90 -6.94
CA CYS A 86 9.92 0.36 -7.55
C CYS A 86 11.07 0.98 -8.36
N TRP A 87 12.28 1.03 -7.80
CA TRP A 87 13.44 1.59 -8.48
C TRP A 87 13.83 0.80 -9.74
N ALA A 88 13.87 -0.54 -9.65
CA ALA A 88 14.21 -1.40 -10.79
C ALA A 88 13.18 -1.27 -11.94
N VAL A 89 11.88 -1.24 -11.60
CA VAL A 89 10.82 -1.05 -12.60
C VAL A 89 10.84 0.37 -13.18
N SER A 90 11.10 1.39 -12.35
CA SER A 90 11.23 2.78 -12.78
C SER A 90 12.35 2.96 -13.81
N LEU A 91 13.51 2.32 -13.60
CA LEU A 91 14.60 2.28 -14.58
C LEU A 91 14.22 1.57 -15.88
N GLY A 92 13.53 0.44 -15.79
CA GLY A 92 13.02 -0.26 -16.97
C GLY A 92 12.05 0.61 -17.78
N ALA A 93 11.13 1.29 -17.10
CA ALA A 93 10.19 2.22 -17.73
C ALA A 93 10.90 3.43 -18.36
N LEU A 94 11.95 3.96 -17.72
CA LEU A 94 12.81 5.01 -18.29
C LEU A 94 13.52 4.56 -19.57
N MET A 95 14.05 3.33 -19.61
CA MET A 95 14.65 2.78 -20.83
C MET A 95 13.61 2.67 -21.96
N VAL A 96 12.41 2.16 -21.64
CA VAL A 96 11.30 2.09 -22.61
C VAL A 96 10.94 3.48 -23.11
N TYR A 97 10.85 4.48 -22.23
CA TYR A 97 10.61 5.86 -22.63
C TYR A 97 11.72 6.40 -23.53
N GLY A 98 12.99 6.14 -23.21
CA GLY A 98 14.14 6.56 -24.01
C GLY A 98 14.11 6.02 -25.45
N LEU A 99 13.66 4.77 -25.62
CA LEU A 99 13.57 4.09 -26.92
C LEU A 99 12.31 4.43 -27.70
N SER A 100 11.16 4.47 -27.03
CA SER A 100 9.84 4.58 -27.69
C SER A 100 9.25 5.99 -27.65
N ARG A 101 9.75 6.87 -26.79
CA ARG A 101 9.16 8.18 -26.43
C ARG A 101 7.70 8.10 -25.99
N ALA A 102 7.23 6.92 -25.56
CA ALA A 102 5.85 6.71 -25.14
C ALA A 102 5.57 7.42 -23.79
N PRO A 103 4.61 8.37 -23.73
CA PRO A 103 4.37 9.15 -22.53
C PRO A 103 3.88 8.31 -21.34
N GLU A 104 3.28 7.15 -21.60
CA GLU A 104 2.83 6.21 -20.56
C GLU A 104 4.00 5.66 -19.75
N ALA A 105 5.13 5.35 -20.40
CA ALA A 105 6.32 4.86 -19.73
C ALA A 105 6.90 5.91 -18.77
N LEU A 106 6.87 7.19 -19.17
CA LEU A 106 7.27 8.30 -18.30
C LEU A 106 6.32 8.45 -17.09
N ALA A 107 5.00 8.31 -17.30
CA ALA A 107 4.02 8.36 -16.22
C ALA A 107 4.24 7.22 -15.20
N VAL A 108 4.60 6.02 -15.66
CA VAL A 108 4.94 4.89 -14.79
C VAL A 108 6.18 5.20 -13.94
N THR A 109 7.26 5.72 -14.54
CA THR A 109 8.46 6.15 -13.81
C THR A 109 8.12 7.15 -12.71
N ILE A 110 7.43 8.24 -13.07
CA ILE A 110 7.10 9.32 -12.12
C ILE A 110 6.24 8.80 -10.95
N THR A 111 5.28 7.93 -11.24
CA THR A 111 4.40 7.37 -10.20
C THR A 111 5.16 6.43 -9.27
N LEU A 112 6.04 5.57 -9.79
CA LEU A 112 6.86 4.66 -8.97
C LEU A 112 7.87 5.42 -8.11
N ASP A 113 8.52 6.46 -8.66
CA ASP A 113 9.44 7.31 -7.92
C ASP A 113 8.70 8.06 -6.80
N GLY A 114 7.50 8.56 -7.09
CA GLY A 114 6.63 9.18 -6.09
C GLY A 114 6.27 8.23 -4.94
N VAL A 115 5.96 6.96 -5.25
CA VAL A 115 5.69 5.93 -4.24
C VAL A 115 6.94 5.65 -3.39
N ALA A 116 8.12 5.55 -4.00
CA ALA A 116 9.37 5.32 -3.29
C ALA A 116 9.70 6.48 -2.33
N ILE A 117 9.55 7.72 -2.78
CA ILE A 117 9.75 8.93 -1.95
C ILE A 117 8.75 8.96 -0.80
N ALA A 118 7.47 8.69 -1.06
CA ALA A 118 6.44 8.67 -0.03
C ALA A 118 6.70 7.57 1.03
N ALA A 119 7.11 6.38 0.60
CA ALA A 119 7.48 5.29 1.50
C ALA A 119 8.68 5.67 2.38
N PHE A 120 9.69 6.31 1.80
CA PHE A 120 10.85 6.81 2.54
C PHE A 120 10.46 7.90 3.56
N ALA A 121 9.64 8.87 3.16
CA ALA A 121 9.15 9.91 4.04
C ALA A 121 8.31 9.35 5.20
N ALA A 122 7.49 8.33 4.94
CA ALA A 122 6.73 7.63 5.98
C ALA A 122 7.66 6.92 6.98
N LEU A 123 8.75 6.31 6.50
CA LEU A 123 9.74 5.66 7.34
C LEU A 123 10.47 6.67 8.23
N LEU A 124 10.96 7.78 7.66
CA LEU A 124 11.56 8.88 8.42
C LEU A 124 10.59 9.48 9.44
N GLY A 125 9.33 9.70 9.04
CA GLY A 125 8.30 10.23 9.94
C GLY A 125 8.02 9.29 11.11
N ALA A 126 8.01 7.98 10.86
CA ALA A 126 7.88 6.98 11.91
C ALA A 126 9.08 6.98 12.86
N GLU A 127 10.30 7.03 12.34
CA GLU A 127 11.53 7.11 13.15
C GLU A 127 11.51 8.34 14.05
N VAL A 128 11.28 9.54 13.49
CA VAL A 128 11.22 10.80 14.26
C VAL A 128 10.11 10.78 15.31
N TYR A 129 8.95 10.19 15.00
CA TYR A 129 7.84 10.10 15.94
C TYR A 129 8.16 9.20 17.14
N TYR A 130 8.78 8.04 16.89
CA TYR A 130 9.11 7.10 17.93
C TYR A 130 10.36 7.50 18.72
N GLU A 131 11.35 8.12 18.09
CA GLU A 131 12.53 8.67 18.78
C GLU A 131 12.13 9.72 19.83
N LYS A 132 11.10 10.53 19.56
CA LYS A 132 10.58 11.51 20.54
C LYS A 132 9.73 10.92 21.66
N ARG A 133 9.33 9.64 21.56
CA ARG A 133 8.40 8.98 22.50
C ARG A 133 9.01 7.80 23.25
N MET A 134 10.22 7.37 22.88
CA MET A 134 11.06 6.48 23.66
C MET A 134 11.94 7.30 24.60
#